data_AF-A0A3Q8D6E7-F1
#
_entry.id   AF-A0A3Q8D6E7-F1
#
_cell.length_a   1.000
_cell.length_b   1.000
_cell.length_c   1.000
_cell.angle_alpha   90.00
_cell.angle_beta   90.00
_cell.angle_gamma   90.00
#
_symmetry.space_group_name_H-M   'P 1'
#
loop_
_entity.id
_entity.type
_entity.pdbx_description
1 polymer ?
#
loop_
_entity_poly.entity_id
_entity_poly.type
_entity_poly.pdbx_seq_one_letter_code
_entity_poly.pdbx_strand_id
1 'polypeptide(L)' 'MKSAEDWLHTVRRFMNEDSLDMYVDSKRDVLPATEFMRLLTAAEHRRVEIRTGKLFDKIPKGLFR' A
#
# COMPACT_ATOMS: atom_id res chain seq x y z
N MET A 1 -4.66 9.22 13.94
CA MET A 1 -4.31 7.87 13.45
C MET A 1 -4.79 7.79 12.02
N LYS A 2 -3.91 7.52 11.05
CA LYS A 2 -4.31 7.48 9.64
C LYS A 2 -5.27 6.31 9.37
N SER A 3 -6.29 6.57 8.55
CA SER A 3 -7.17 5.53 8.01
C SER A 3 -6.45 4.71 6.92
N ALA A 4 -7.07 3.61 6.48
CA ALA A 4 -6.54 2.83 5.35
C ALA A 4 -6.54 3.63 4.04
N GLU A 5 -7.53 4.50 3.83
CA GLU A 5 -7.63 5.39 2.67
C GLU A 5 -6.52 6.44 2.69
N ASP A 6 -6.22 7.04 3.85
CA ASP A 6 -5.11 7.99 4.01
C ASP A 6 -3.76 7.34 3.65
N TRP A 7 -3.57 6.08 4.06
CA TRP A 7 -2.39 5.31 3.70
C TRP A 7 -2.36 4.99 2.21
N LEU A 8 -3.48 4.62 1.60
CA LEU A 8 -3.58 4.38 0.16
C LEU A 8 -3.21 5.63 -0.65
N HIS A 9 -3.73 6.80 -0.28
CA HIS A 9 -3.32 8.07 -0.88
C HIS A 9 -1.82 8.35 -0.70
N THR A 10 -1.27 8.02 0.48
CA THR A 10 0.17 8.18 0.75
C THR A 10 1.02 7.29 -0.18
N VAL A 11 0.60 6.05 -0.43
CA VAL A 11 1.38 5.10 -1.25
C VAL A 11 1.12 5.20 -2.75
N ARG A 12 0.02 5.82 -3.19
CA ARG A 12 -0.29 6.03 -4.62
C ARG A 12 0.72 6.89 -5.37
N ARG A 13 1.56 7.63 -4.65
CA ARG A 13 2.69 8.38 -5.25
C ARG A 13 3.81 7.48 -5.80
N PHE A 14 3.89 6.22 -5.37
CA PHE A 14 4.92 5.29 -5.82
C PHE A 14 4.53 4.69 -7.18
N MET A 15 5.48 4.73 -8.12
CA MET A 15 5.27 4.32 -9.52
C MET A 15 5.79 2.90 -9.82
N ASN A 16 6.58 2.31 -8.92
CA ASN A 16 7.12 0.96 -9.03
C ASN A 16 7.09 0.27 -7.67
N GLU A 17 7.11 -1.07 -7.68
CA GLU A 17 7.03 -1.90 -6.47
C GLU A 17 8.27 -1.73 -5.58
N ASP A 18 9.47 -1.66 -6.16
CA ASP A 18 10.72 -1.56 -5.38
C ASP A 18 10.75 -0.33 -4.46
N SER A 19 10.36 0.82 -4.98
CA SER A 19 10.32 2.08 -4.20
C SER A 19 9.22 2.07 -3.15
N LEU A 20 8.10 1.40 -3.45
CA LEU A 20 7.01 1.20 -2.50
C LEU A 20 7.46 0.28 -1.35
N ASP A 21 8.10 -0.83 -1.67
CA ASP A 21 8.56 -1.83 -0.71
C ASP A 21 9.66 -1.25 0.19
N MET A 22 10.62 -0.52 -0.38
CA MET A 22 11.63 0.19 0.39
C MET A 22 11.00 1.21 1.37
N TYR A 23 9.95 1.91 0.94
CA TYR A 23 9.23 2.82 1.83
C TYR A 23 8.52 2.08 2.95
N VAL A 24 7.80 0.98 2.66
CA VAL A 24 7.10 0.18 3.66
C VAL A 24 8.08 -0.37 4.69
N ASP A 25 9.20 -0.93 4.25
CA ASP A 25 10.21 -1.48 5.16
C ASP A 25 10.82 -0.40 6.06
N SER A 26 11.03 0.82 5.55
CA SER A 26 11.50 1.96 6.37
C SER A 26 10.54 2.35 7.51
N LYS A 27 9.29 1.86 7.50
CA LYS A 27 8.26 2.14 8.51
C LYS A 27 8.02 1.02 9.50
N ARG A 28 8.62 -0.15 9.30
CA ARG A 28 8.42 -1.35 10.12
C ARG A 28 8.67 -1.11 11.61
N ASP A 29 9.80 -0.48 11.93
CA ASP A 29 10.22 -0.24 13.32
C ASP A 29 9.86 1.17 13.82
N VAL A 30 9.19 1.97 12.98
CA VAL A 30 8.82 3.37 13.28
C VAL A 30 7.35 3.48 13.67
N LEU A 31 6.48 2.70 13.03
CA LEU A 31 5.03 2.79 13.24
C LEU A 31 4.56 1.79 14.30
N PRO A 32 3.53 2.16 15.10
CA PRO A 32 2.82 1.19 15.92
C PRO A 32 2.27 0.04 15.06
N ALA A 33 2.26 -1.19 15.58
CA ALA A 33 1.85 -2.37 14.83
C ALA A 33 0.47 -2.22 14.14
N THR A 34 -0.49 -1.59 14.81
CA THR A 34 -1.84 -1.34 14.26
C THR A 34 -1.83 -0.40 13.06
N GLU A 35 -0.94 0.59 13.05
CA GLU A 35 -0.78 1.53 11.95
C GLU A 35 0.05 0.92 10.82
N PHE A 36 1.09 0.15 11.16
CA PHE A 36 1.89 -0.60 10.20
C PHE A 36 1.03 -1.61 9.43
N MET A 37 0.10 -2.31 10.08
CA MET A 37 -0.86 -3.20 9.40
C MET A 37 -1.73 -2.46 8.37
N ARG A 38 -2.16 -1.21 8.66
CA ARG A 38 -2.93 -0.41 7.68
C ARG A 38 -2.07 0.00 6.49
N LEU A 39 -0.80 0.35 6.74
CA LEU A 39 0.16 0.63 5.67
C LEU A 39 0.39 -0.60 4.79
N LEU A 40 0.54 -1.80 5.38
CA LEU A 40 0.69 -3.05 4.62
C LEU A 40 -0.52 -3.31 3.71
N THR A 41 -1.74 -3.14 4.21
CA THR A 41 -2.97 -3.28 3.40
C THR A 41 -3.01 -2.28 2.24
N ALA A 42 -2.64 -1.02 2.50
CA ALA A 42 -2.58 0.01 1.47
C ALA A 42 -1.49 -0.27 0.43
N ALA A 43 -0.33 -0.75 0.86
CA ALA A 43 0.77 -1.14 -0.02
C ALA A 43 0.36 -2.30 -0.93
N GLU A 44 -0.31 -3.32 -0.41
CA GLU A 44 -0.78 -4.44 -1.21
C GLU A 44 -1.80 -4.03 -2.27
N HIS A 45 -2.74 -3.14 -1.90
CA HIS A 45 -3.63 -2.51 -2.88
C HIS A 45 -2.81 -1.82 -3.98
N ARG A 46 -1.82 -1.00 -3.60
CA ARG A 46 -1.01 -0.26 -4.56
C ARG A 46 -0.16 -1.18 -5.46
N ARG A 47 0.36 -2.31 -4.95
CA ARG A 47 1.07 -3.30 -5.78
C ARG A 47 0.18 -3.83 -6.88
N VAL A 48 -1.08 -4.15 -6.59
CA VAL A 48 -2.04 -4.57 -7.61
C VAL A 48 -2.27 -3.47 -8.65
N GLU A 49 -2.43 -2.22 -8.22
CA GLU A 49 -2.58 -1.08 -9.15
C GLU A 49 -1.38 -0.91 -10.07
N ILE A 50 -0.16 -1.05 -9.54
CA ILE A 50 1.08 -0.97 -10.31
C ILE A 50 1.15 -2.11 -11.35
N ARG A 51 0.92 -3.35 -10.92
CA ARG A 51 0.97 -4.54 -11.80
C ARG A 51 -0.05 -4.49 -12.93
N THR A 52 -1.23 -3.93 -12.66
CA THR A 52 -2.34 -3.87 -13.62
C THR A 52 -2.34 -2.58 -14.45
N GLY A 53 -1.58 -1.56 -14.04
CA GLY A 53 -1.62 -0.22 -14.63
C GLY A 53 -2.94 0.52 -14.40
N LYS A 54 -3.77 0.10 -13.43
CA LYS A 54 -5.11 0.65 -13.16
C LYS A 54 -5.27 1.03 -11.69
N LEU A 55 -5.98 2.12 -11.43
CA LEU A 55 -6.40 2.48 -10.06
C LEU A 55 -7.74 1.84 -9.75
N PHE A 56 -7.92 1.42 -8.49
CA PHE A 56 -9.18 0.81 -8.04
C PHE A 56 -9.67 1.49 -6.77
N ASP A 57 -10.99 1.63 -6.62
CA ASP A 57 -11.57 1.96 -5.32
C ASP A 57 -11.57 0.72 -4.41
N LYS A 58 -11.79 -0.46 -5.02
CA LYS A 58 -11.72 -1.76 -4.38
C LYS A 58 -11.09 -2.76 -5.34
N ILE A 59 -10.06 -3.47 -4.87
CA ILE A 59 -9.41 -4.51 -5.65
C ILE A 59 -10.39 -5.67 -5.94
N PRO A 60 -10.61 -6.03 -7.22
CA PRO A 60 -11.37 -7.21 -7.59
C PRO A 60 -10.82 -8.51 -6.97
N LYS A 61 -11.72 -9.43 -6.62
CA LYS A 61 -11.32 -10.75 -6.11
C LYS A 61 -10.44 -11.47 -7.15
N GLY A 62 -9.33 -12.05 -6.70
CA GLY A 62 -8.39 -12.77 -7.56
C GLY A 62 -7.23 -11.94 -8.12
N LEU A 63 -7.18 -10.63 -7.86
CA LEU A 63 -6.02 -9.80 -8.22
C LEU A 63 -4.99 -9.66 -7.09
N PHE A 64 -5.37 -9.95 -5.84
CA PHE A 64 -4.41 -10.17 -4.76
C PHE A 64 -3.62 -11.46 -5.03
N ARG A 65 -2.31 -11.42 -4.82
CA ARG A 65 -1.42 -12.58 -4.94
C ARG A 65 -1.05 -13.15 -3.59
#